data_AF-A0A2U0DZQ3-F1
#
_entry.id   AF-A0A2U0DZQ3-F1
#
_cell.length_a   1.000
_cell.length_b   1.000
_cell.length_c   1.000
_cell.angle_alpha   90.00
_cell.angle_beta   90.00
_cell.angle_gamma   90.00
#
_symmetry.space_group_name_H-M   'P 1'
#
loop_
_entity.id
_entity.type
_entity.pdbx_description
1 polymer ?
#
loop_
_entity_poly.entity_id
_entity_poly.type
_entity_poly.pdbx_seq_one_letter_code
_entity_poly.pdbx_strand_id
1 'polypeptide(L)'
;MSRVKTEAIWQHEQVLPYILTRLKDKISEITAVEKILLFGSRGRLPLERWSELEGKDWDVLVQAKCKLKNAHVLVEEGYHLDLLVLDESQTEKFIQNMTTKELFPINKLECIMTKNKKNGNI
;
A
#
# COMPACT_ATOMS: atom_id res chain seq x y z
N MET A 1 2.47 20.28 -5.47
CA MET A 1 1.24 19.67 -4.91
C MET A 1 0.67 18.72 -5.96
N SER A 2 0.37 17.46 -5.61
CA SER A 2 -0.30 16.51 -6.53
C SER A 2 -1.69 17.07 -6.90
N ARG A 3 -2.00 17.12 -8.21
CA ARG A 3 -3.29 17.61 -8.73
C ARG A 3 -4.31 16.49 -8.57
N VAL A 4 -5.42 16.76 -7.88
CA VAL A 4 -6.53 15.81 -7.75
C VAL A 4 -7.06 15.48 -9.15
N LYS A 5 -7.00 14.20 -9.52
CA LYS A 5 -7.59 13.68 -10.76
C LYS A 5 -8.97 13.13 -10.41
N THR A 6 -10.02 13.69 -10.99
CA THR A 6 -11.41 13.30 -10.75
C THR A 6 -11.76 11.91 -11.29
N GLU A 7 -10.98 11.41 -12.24
CA GLU A 7 -11.14 10.07 -12.83
C GLU A 7 -10.40 8.98 -12.06
N ALA A 8 -9.67 9.37 -11.01
CA ALA A 8 -8.83 8.46 -10.26
C ALA A 8 -9.55 7.87 -9.05
N ILE A 9 -9.31 6.60 -8.80
CA ILE A 9 -9.84 5.84 -7.67
C ILE A 9 -8.87 5.99 -6.51
N TRP A 10 -9.34 6.62 -5.43
CA TRP A 10 -8.56 6.91 -4.23
C TRP A 10 -9.12 6.24 -2.97
N GLN A 11 -10.36 5.77 -3.05
CA GLN A 11 -11.15 5.25 -1.93
C GLN A 11 -10.54 3.95 -1.41
N HIS A 12 -10.29 3.90 -0.11
CA HIS A 12 -9.60 2.80 0.56
C HIS A 12 -10.31 1.46 0.35
N GLU A 13 -11.64 1.50 0.28
CA GLU A 13 -12.54 0.38 0.06
C GLU A 13 -12.35 -0.26 -1.32
N GLN A 14 -11.83 0.50 -2.30
CA GLN A 14 -11.57 0.01 -3.65
C GLN A 14 -10.09 -0.28 -3.89
N VAL A 15 -9.20 0.53 -3.30
CA VAL A 15 -7.75 0.41 -3.53
C VAL A 15 -7.13 -0.75 -2.73
N LEU A 16 -7.54 -0.96 -1.48
CA LEU A 16 -6.97 -2.05 -0.67
C LEU A 16 -7.25 -3.45 -1.25
N PRO A 17 -8.49 -3.78 -1.68
CA PRO A 17 -8.75 -5.05 -2.35
C PRO A 17 -7.92 -5.21 -3.62
N TYR A 18 -7.78 -4.16 -4.43
CA TYR A 18 -6.96 -4.19 -5.64
C TYR A 18 -5.49 -4.54 -5.33
N ILE A 19 -4.89 -3.88 -4.33
CA ILE A 19 -3.50 -4.13 -3.91
C ILE A 19 -3.33 -5.58 -3.42
N LEU A 20 -4.24 -6.06 -2.58
CA LEU A 20 -4.12 -7.37 -1.92
C LEU A 20 -4.47 -8.56 -2.82
N THR A 21 -5.22 -8.33 -3.90
CA THR A 21 -5.62 -9.35 -4.87
C THR A 21 -4.91 -9.12 -6.19
N ARG A 22 -5.53 -8.42 -7.13
CA ARG A 22 -5.11 -8.29 -8.52
C ARG A 22 -3.66 -7.84 -8.69
N LEU A 23 -3.21 -6.84 -7.94
CA LEU A 23 -1.82 -6.38 -8.02
C LEU A 23 -0.84 -7.45 -7.50
N LYS A 24 -1.14 -8.02 -6.33
CA LYS A 24 -0.34 -9.10 -5.74
C LYS A 24 -0.28 -10.31 -6.66
N ASP A 25 -1.41 -10.73 -7.24
CA ASP A 25 -1.50 -11.90 -8.11
C ASP A 25 -0.68 -11.69 -9.39
N LYS A 26 -0.77 -10.51 -10.02
CA LYS A 26 0.08 -10.15 -11.18
C LYS A 26 1.57 -10.20 -10.87
N ILE A 27 1.99 -9.72 -9.70
CA ILE A 27 3.40 -9.80 -9.31
C ILE A 27 3.76 -11.28 -9.01
N SER A 28 2.83 -12.03 -8.42
CA SER A 28 3.00 -13.45 -8.08
C SER A 28 3.14 -14.36 -9.29
N GLU A 29 2.61 -13.96 -10.45
CA GLU A 29 2.87 -14.63 -11.74
C GLU A 29 4.36 -14.56 -12.17
N ILE A 30 5.09 -13.56 -11.68
CA ILE A 30 6.50 -13.32 -12.04
C ILE A 30 7.44 -13.76 -10.91
N THR A 31 7.09 -13.46 -9.66
CA THR A 31 7.91 -13.73 -8.48
C THR A 31 7.06 -13.82 -7.22
N ALA A 32 7.47 -14.65 -6.26
CA ALA A 32 6.81 -14.72 -4.96
C ALA A 32 6.80 -13.33 -4.27
N VAL A 33 5.61 -12.88 -3.88
CA VAL A 33 5.39 -11.70 -3.04
C VAL A 33 5.56 -12.11 -1.58
N GLU A 34 6.51 -11.51 -0.89
CA GLU A 34 6.85 -11.82 0.49
C GLU A 34 6.22 -10.82 1.46
N LYS A 35 6.13 -9.55 1.07
CA LYS A 35 5.60 -8.47 1.90
C LYS A 35 4.93 -7.40 1.06
N ILE A 36 3.85 -6.82 1.55
CA ILE A 36 3.25 -5.60 0.98
C ILE A 36 3.17 -4.55 2.07
N LEU A 37 3.76 -3.38 1.79
CA LEU A 37 3.85 -2.25 2.69
C LEU A 37 3.22 -1.01 2.05
N LEU A 38 2.47 -0.26 2.85
CA LEU A 38 2.15 1.14 2.57
C LEU A 38 3.19 2.01 3.25
N PHE A 39 3.76 2.95 2.49
CA PHE A 39 4.64 3.99 3.02
C PHE A 39 4.02 5.37 2.79
N GLY A 40 4.82 6.43 2.91
CA GLY A 40 4.34 7.79 2.68
C GLY A 40 3.21 8.19 3.64
N SER A 41 2.21 8.90 3.11
CA SER A 41 1.15 9.50 3.95
C SER A 41 0.29 8.44 4.63
N ARG A 42 -0.07 7.36 3.91
CA ARG A 42 -0.85 6.23 4.45
C ARG A 42 -0.03 5.34 5.39
N GLY A 43 1.29 5.26 5.18
CA GLY A 43 2.22 4.67 6.15
C GLY A 43 2.25 5.40 7.49
N ARG A 44 2.21 6.75 7.48
CA ARG A 44 2.30 7.59 8.69
C ARG A 44 0.96 7.79 9.43
N LEU A 45 -0.13 8.13 8.73
CA LEU A 45 -1.39 8.49 9.37
C LEU A 45 -2.18 7.26 9.84
N PRO A 46 -2.83 7.30 11.02
CA PRO A 46 -3.70 6.23 11.47
C PRO A 46 -4.96 6.15 10.57
N LEU A 47 -5.62 4.98 10.54
CA LEU A 47 -6.66 4.66 9.55
C LEU A 47 -7.84 5.64 9.60
N GLU A 48 -8.18 6.14 10.78
CA GLU A 48 -9.30 7.05 11.03
C GLU A 48 -9.10 8.40 10.34
N ARG A 49 -7.84 8.75 10.06
CA ARG A 49 -7.45 10.00 9.40
C ARG A 49 -7.22 9.85 7.90
N TRP A 50 -7.50 8.67 7.34
CA TRP A 50 -7.27 8.43 5.91
C TRP A 50 -8.25 9.18 5.02
N SER A 51 -9.40 9.63 5.53
CA SER A 51 -10.28 10.57 4.83
C SER A 51 -9.58 11.89 4.46
N GLU A 52 -8.57 12.33 5.24
CA GLU A 52 -7.74 13.50 4.91
C GLU A 52 -6.84 13.28 3.68
N LEU A 53 -6.70 12.03 3.23
CA LEU A 53 -5.87 11.63 2.10
C LEU A 53 -6.67 11.34 0.84
N GLU A 54 -7.95 11.74 0.80
CA GLU A 54 -8.75 11.67 -0.41
C GLU A 54 -8.09 12.45 -1.56
N GLY A 55 -8.05 11.86 -2.75
CA GLY A 55 -7.37 12.46 -3.90
C GLY A 55 -5.83 12.39 -3.88
N LYS A 56 -5.22 11.66 -2.92
CA LYS A 56 -3.77 11.47 -2.82
C LYS A 56 -3.35 10.09 -3.33
N ASP A 57 -2.23 10.06 -4.05
CA ASP A 57 -1.55 8.85 -4.52
C ASP A 57 -1.24 7.86 -3.38
N TRP A 58 -1.20 6.59 -3.75
CA TRP A 58 -0.90 5.49 -2.84
C TRP A 58 0.52 5.01 -3.04
N ASP A 59 1.33 5.24 -2.02
CA ASP A 59 2.71 4.77 -1.94
C ASP A 59 2.75 3.29 -1.51
N VAL A 60 2.98 2.37 -2.45
CA VAL A 60 2.96 0.91 -2.22
C VAL A 60 4.33 0.30 -2.51
N LEU A 61 4.86 -0.45 -1.55
CA LEU A 61 6.08 -1.24 -1.72
C LEU A 61 5.72 -2.72 -1.62
N VAL A 62 6.16 -3.49 -2.62
CA VAL A 62 6.06 -4.95 -2.64
C VAL A 62 7.47 -5.52 -2.52
N GLN A 63 7.72 -6.25 -1.43
CA GLN A 63 8.93 -7.07 -1.28
C GLN A 63 8.69 -8.37 -2.05
N ALA A 64 9.59 -8.70 -2.97
CA ALA A 64 9.53 -9.89 -3.77
C ALA A 64 10.86 -10.66 -3.74
N LYS A 65 10.79 -11.98 -3.94
CA LYS A 65 11.97 -12.87 -3.87
C LYS A 65 13.06 -12.53 -4.90
N CYS A 66 12.69 -12.01 -6.07
CA CYS A 66 13.66 -11.60 -7.08
C CYS A 66 13.48 -10.14 -7.50
N LYS A 67 14.57 -9.54 -7.97
CA LYS A 67 14.62 -8.14 -8.40
C LYS A 67 13.78 -7.94 -9.65
N LEU A 68 12.68 -7.19 -9.51
CA LEU A 68 11.95 -6.65 -10.64
C LEU A 68 12.43 -5.23 -10.94
N LYS A 69 12.43 -4.83 -12.21
CA LYS A 69 12.75 -3.46 -12.62
C LYS A 69 11.59 -2.57 -12.14
N ASN A 70 11.88 -1.56 -11.31
CA ASN A 70 10.87 -0.67 -10.71
C ASN A 70 9.84 -0.16 -11.75
N ALA A 71 8.56 -0.44 -11.53
CA ALA A 71 7.45 0.09 -12.30
C ALA A 71 7.00 1.40 -11.67
N HIS A 72 7.62 2.51 -12.08
CA HIS A 72 7.51 3.79 -11.38
C HIS A 72 6.10 4.40 -11.28
N VAL A 73 5.13 3.97 -12.08
CA VAL A 73 3.71 4.29 -11.89
C VAL A 73 2.87 3.18 -12.52
N LEU A 74 1.95 2.58 -11.78
CA LEU A 74 0.92 1.71 -12.36
C LEU A 74 -0.40 2.49 -12.39
N VAL A 75 -0.69 3.09 -13.55
CA VAL A 75 -2.00 3.69 -13.84
C VAL A 75 -2.80 2.66 -14.61
N GLU A 76 -3.30 1.65 -13.91
CA GLU A 76 -4.25 0.70 -14.48
C GLU A 76 -5.64 1.05 -13.97
N GLU A 77 -6.64 1.11 -14.85
CA GLU A 77 -8.06 1.24 -14.47
C GLU A 77 -8.40 2.43 -13.55
N GLY A 78 -7.65 3.53 -13.65
CA GLY A 78 -7.87 4.70 -12.80
C GLY A 78 -7.33 4.54 -11.37
N TYR A 79 -6.67 3.45 -11.03
CA TYR A 79 -5.89 3.35 -9.79
C TYR A 79 -4.62 4.18 -9.90
N HIS A 80 -4.35 4.99 -8.88
CA HIS A 80 -3.17 5.84 -8.82
C HIS A 80 -2.24 5.37 -7.71
N LEU A 81 -1.35 4.45 -8.09
CA LEU A 81 -0.37 3.82 -7.20
C LEU A 81 1.06 4.17 -7.64
N ASP A 82 1.83 4.67 -6.70
CA ASP A 82 3.28 4.75 -6.79
C ASP A 82 3.83 3.42 -6.26
N LEU A 83 4.18 2.52 -7.19
CA LEU A 83 4.57 1.14 -6.89
C LEU A 83 6.09 0.98 -6.91
N LEU A 84 6.65 0.44 -5.83
CA LEU A 84 8.03 -0.04 -5.76
C LEU A 84 8.01 -1.56 -5.58
N VAL A 85 8.82 -2.27 -6.37
CA VAL A 85 9.00 -3.72 -6.21
C VAL A 85 10.47 -4.01 -5.99
N LEU A 86 10.80 -4.46 -4.79
CA LEU A 86 12.18 -4.54 -4.29
C LEU A 86 12.46 -5.94 -3.72
N ASP A 87 13.73 -6.33 -3.70
CA ASP A 87 14.15 -7.47 -2.91
C ASP A 87 14.20 -7.14 -1.41
N GLU A 88 14.44 -8.15 -0.56
CA GLU A 88 14.54 -8.00 0.90
C GLU A 88 15.58 -6.95 1.30
N SER A 89 16.80 -7.03 0.76
CA SER A 89 17.90 -6.16 1.13
C SER A 89 17.64 -4.69 0.77
N GLN A 90 16.97 -4.45 -0.34
CA GLN A 90 16.56 -3.12 -0.79
C GLN A 90 15.37 -2.60 0.03
N THR A 91 14.43 -3.48 0.34
CA THR A 91 13.27 -3.16 1.17
C THR A 91 13.71 -2.69 2.55
N GLU A 92 14.60 -3.43 3.22
CA GLU A 92 15.12 -3.07 4.54
C GLU A 92 15.79 -1.70 4.54
N LYS A 93 16.67 -1.44 3.56
CA LYS A 93 17.34 -0.14 3.39
C LYS A 93 16.35 0.99 3.14
N PHE A 94 15.32 0.75 2.32
CA PHE A 94 14.33 1.76 1.98
C PHE A 94 13.48 2.16 3.19
N ILE A 95 13.05 1.18 3.99
CA ILE A 95 12.13 1.43 5.10
C ILE A 95 12.82 1.77 6.43
N GLN A 96 14.15 1.68 6.51
CA GLN A 96 14.93 1.75 7.77
C GLN A 96 14.55 2.93 8.68
N ASN A 97 14.20 4.09 8.10
CA ASN A 97 13.84 5.30 8.84
C ASN A 97 12.43 5.80 8.52
N MET A 98 11.54 4.91 8.06
CA MET A 98 10.19 5.27 7.63
C MET A 98 9.12 4.54 8.45
N THR A 99 8.04 5.24 8.77
CA THR A 99 6.83 4.59 9.28
C THR A 99 6.08 3.92 8.14
N THR A 100 5.92 2.62 8.22
CA THR A 100 5.19 1.80 7.25
C THR A 100 4.03 1.08 7.88
N LYS A 101 3.03 0.72 7.07
CA LYS A 101 1.97 -0.21 7.46
C LYS A 101 2.05 -1.44 6.58
N GLU A 102 2.14 -2.59 7.22
CA GLU A 102 2.13 -3.87 6.53
C GLU A 102 0.69 -4.28 6.25
N LEU A 103 0.45 -4.69 5.01
CA LEU A 103 -0.81 -5.24 4.54
C LEU A 103 -0.72 -6.76 4.35
N PHE A 104 0.47 -7.26 4.04
CA PHE A 104 0.75 -8.67 3.83
C PHE A 104 2.18 -9.01 4.31
N PRO A 105 2.41 -10.16 4.96
CA PRO A 105 1.40 -11.16 5.34
C PRO A 105 0.55 -10.73 6.54
N ILE A 106 1.01 -9.80 7.37
CA ILE A 106 0.26 -9.32 8.53
C ILE A 106 -0.52 -8.07 8.12
N ASN A 107 -1.85 -8.18 8.04
CA ASN A 107 -2.69 -7.02 7.80
C ASN A 107 -2.79 -6.16 9.08
N LYS A 108 -1.88 -5.18 9.21
CA LYS A 108 -1.87 -4.26 10.35
C LYS A 108 -3.11 -3.37 10.39
N LEU A 109 -3.83 -3.17 9.28
CA LEU A 109 -5.07 -2.39 9.27
C LEU A 109 -6.22 -3.13 9.95
N GLU A 110 -6.40 -4.42 9.66
CA GLU A 110 -7.41 -5.25 10.34
C GLU A 110 -7.16 -5.35 11.85
N CYS A 111 -5.88 -5.42 12.25
CA CYS A 111 -5.49 -5.39 13.65
C CYS A 111 -5.88 -4.08 14.35
N ILE A 112 -5.82 -2.93 13.65
CA ILE A 112 -6.25 -1.62 14.16
C ILE A 112 -7.78 -1.57 14.29
N MET A 113 -8.52 -2.04 13.27
CA MET A 113 -9.99 -2.08 13.32
C MET A 113 -10.51 -2.97 14.46
N THR A 114 -9.85 -4.11 14.69
CA THR A 114 -10.23 -5.04 15.78
C THR A 114 -9.92 -4.44 17.16
N LYS A 115 -8.83 -3.67 17.30
CA LYS A 115 -8.49 -2.95 18.54
C LYS A 115 -9.49 -1.83 18.84
N ASN A 116 -9.89 -1.06 17.85
CA ASN A 116 -10.87 0.02 18.04
C ASN A 116 -12.27 -0.50 18.39
N LYS A 117 -12.69 -1.62 17.80
CA LYS A 117 -13.93 -2.33 18.19
C LYS A 117 -13.89 -2.81 19.64
N LYS A 118 -12.74 -3.27 20.13
CA LYS A 118 -12.58 -3.69 21.53
C LYS A 118 -12.55 -2.52 22.51
N ASN A 119 -12.09 -1.34 22.06
CA ASN A 119 -11.95 -0.16 22.91
C ASN A 119 -13.20 0.75 22.91
N GLY A 120 -14.32 0.35 22.30
CA GLY A 120 -15.60 1.02 22.46
C GLY A 120 -15.68 2.46 21.94
N ASN A 121 -14.80 2.85 21.02
CA ASN A 121 -14.89 4.15 20.34
C ASN A 121 -15.53 3.97 18.96
N ILE A 122 -16.84 3.76 18.93
CA ILE A 122 -17.73 4.09 17.81
C ILE A 122 -19.01 4.67 18.42
#